data_AF-A0A537YCP6-F1
#
_entry.id   AF-A0A537YCP6-F1
#
_cell.length_a   1.000
_cell.length_b   1.000
_cell.length_c   1.000
_cell.angle_alpha   90.00
_cell.angle_beta   90.00
_cell.angle_gamma   90.00
#
_symmetry.space_group_name_H-M   'P 1'
#
loop_
_entity.id
_entity.type
_entity.pdbx_description
1 polymer ?
#
loop_
_entity_poly.entity_id
_entity_poly.type
_entity_poly.pdbx_seq_one_letter_code
_entity_poly.pdbx_strand_id
1 'polypeptide(L)'
;MQRGDVVIVAAAGDYGKPRPAVIVQTDAFPENHASVVVCQLTSELADAPDFRITIEPKPENGLRLESQVMADKPVTVRRERIGQKIGRLGNQDMARLGIALAFVFGLAD
;
A
#
# COMPACT_ATOMS: atom_id res chain seq x y z
N MET A 1 6.41 4.36 11.54
CA MET A 1 5.72 4.09 10.25
C MET A 1 4.31 3.68 10.56
N GLN A 2 3.34 4.35 9.95
CA GLN A 2 1.92 4.27 10.28
C GLN A 2 1.06 3.86 9.09
N ARG A 3 -0.16 3.41 9.36
CA ARG A 3 -1.18 3.16 8.34
C ARG A 3 -1.33 4.37 7.41
N GLY A 4 -1.26 4.12 6.11
CA GLY A 4 -1.36 5.12 5.05
C GLY A 4 -0.04 5.76 4.63
N ASP A 5 1.07 5.52 5.34
CA ASP A 5 2.39 5.95 4.87
C ASP A 5 2.74 5.24 3.55
N VAL A 6 3.24 6.01 2.59
CA VAL A 6 3.80 5.51 1.32
C VAL A 6 5.30 5.36 1.49
N VAL A 7 5.79 4.15 1.26
CA VAL A 7 7.17 3.72 1.54
C VAL A 7 7.76 3.00 0.34
N ILE A 8 9.08 2.96 0.21
CA ILE A 8 9.75 2.12 -0.78
C ILE A 8 10.01 0.74 -0.19
N VAL A 9 9.57 -0.31 -0.88
CA VAL A 9 9.76 -1.71 -0.45
C VAL A 9 10.32 -2.53 -1.60
N ALA A 10 11.33 -3.35 -1.29
CA ALA A 10 11.74 -4.47 -2.12
C ALA A 10 11.18 -5.75 -1.48
N ALA A 11 10.06 -6.26 -1.98
CA ALA A 11 9.51 -7.52 -1.50
C ALA A 11 10.28 -8.69 -2.12
N ALA A 12 10.45 -9.78 -1.39
CA ALA A 12 11.08 -10.99 -1.93
C ALA A 12 10.17 -11.65 -2.98
N GLY A 13 10.74 -12.35 -3.96
CA GLY A 13 10.01 -13.02 -5.05
C GLY A 13 9.81 -12.13 -6.29
N ASP A 14 8.68 -12.25 -6.98
CA ASP A 14 8.37 -11.59 -8.26
C ASP A 14 8.41 -10.05 -8.20
N TYR A 15 8.46 -9.47 -6.99
CA TYR A 15 8.43 -8.03 -6.73
C TYR A 15 9.76 -7.46 -6.21
N GLY A 16 10.88 -8.06 -6.63
CA GLY A 16 12.23 -7.72 -6.14
C GLY A 16 12.74 -6.31 -6.47
N LYS A 17 12.13 -5.60 -7.42
CA LYS A 17 12.49 -4.19 -7.69
C LYS A 17 11.90 -3.30 -6.59
N PRO A 18 12.68 -2.37 -6.00
CA PRO A 18 12.15 -1.39 -5.06
C PRO A 18 11.00 -0.59 -5.71
N ARG A 19 9.82 -0.64 -5.11
CA ARG A 19 8.62 0.07 -5.59
C ARG A 19 7.90 0.73 -4.43
N PRO A 20 7.12 1.80 -4.68
CA PRO A 20 6.21 2.36 -3.69
C PRO A 20 5.22 1.30 -3.19
N ALA A 21 4.94 1.33 -1.90
CA ALA A 21 3.93 0.53 -1.22
C ALA A 21 3.24 1.40 -0.16
N VAL A 22 1.96 1.16 0.11
CA VAL A 22 1.22 1.79 1.20
C VAL A 22 1.10 0.82 2.37
N ILE A 23 1.36 1.30 3.58
CA ILE A 23 1.13 0.53 4.80
C ILE A 23 -0.37 0.45 5.08
N VAL A 24 -0.90 -0.76 5.21
CA VAL A 24 -2.34 -1.00 5.43
C VAL A 24 -2.65 -1.55 6.82
N GLN A 25 -1.64 -2.09 7.50
CA GLN A 25 -1.75 -2.57 8.88
C GLN A 25 -2.16 -1.45 9.85
N THR A 26 -3.00 -1.80 10.83
CA THR A 26 -3.44 -0.89 11.89
C THR A 26 -2.29 -0.41 12.77
N ASP A 27 -2.38 0.85 13.22
CA ASP A 27 -1.45 1.45 14.18
C ASP A 27 -1.65 0.94 15.62
N ALA A 28 -2.68 0.11 15.86
CA ALA A 28 -2.95 -0.50 17.16
C ALA A 28 -1.95 -1.61 17.53
N PHE A 29 -1.13 -2.08 16.60
CA PHE A 29 -0.07 -3.04 16.91
C PHE A 29 1.04 -2.37 17.72
N PRO A 30 1.72 -3.11 18.62
CA PRO A 30 2.90 -2.59 19.33
C PRO A 30 3.94 -2.02 18.37
N GLU A 31 4.57 -0.90 18.74
CA GLU A 31 5.56 -0.22 17.90
C GLU A 31 6.75 -1.13 17.52
N ASN A 32 7.12 -2.03 18.43
CA ASN A 32 8.20 -3.00 18.24
C ASN A 32 7.79 -4.26 17.45
N HIS A 33 6.56 -4.35 16.94
CA HIS A 33 6.15 -5.50 16.14
C HIS A 33 6.95 -5.57 14.83
N ALA A 34 7.69 -6.67 14.63
CA ALA A 34 8.78 -6.76 13.65
C ALA A 34 8.35 -6.74 12.16
N SER A 35 7.07 -6.90 11.86
CA SER A 35 6.55 -6.96 10.49
C SER A 35 5.45 -5.92 10.25
N VAL A 36 5.18 -5.66 8.98
CA VAL A 36 4.12 -4.75 8.55
C VAL A 36 3.47 -5.27 7.28
N VAL A 37 2.13 -5.17 7.20
CA VAL A 37 1.37 -5.47 5.98
C VAL A 37 1.33 -4.23 5.08
N VAL A 38 1.71 -4.40 3.82
CA VAL A 38 1.71 -3.35 2.80
C VAL A 38 1.01 -3.82 1.52
N CYS A 39 0.45 -2.86 0.77
CA CYS A 39 0.01 -3.07 -0.61
C CYS A 39 0.93 -2.29 -1.55
N GLN A 40 1.49 -2.96 -2.55
CA GLN A 40 2.39 -2.31 -3.52
C GLN A 40 1.59 -1.46 -4.52
N LEU A 41 2.27 -0.45 -5.08
CA LEU A 41 1.75 0.35 -6.18
C LEU A 41 2.40 -0.02 -7.51
N THR A 42 1.64 0.11 -8.59
CA THR A 42 2.12 -0.05 -9.96
C THR A 42 1.59 1.07 -10.84
N SER A 43 2.39 1.54 -11.81
CA SER A 43 1.94 2.44 -12.87
C SER A 43 1.40 1.68 -14.09
N GLU A 44 1.43 0.34 -14.06
CA GLU A 44 0.72 -0.50 -15.03
C GLU A 44 -0.74 -0.60 -14.60
N LEU A 45 -1.59 0.19 -15.24
CA LEU A 45 -3.00 0.31 -14.87
C LEU A 45 -3.83 -0.84 -15.46
N ALA A 46 -4.78 -1.34 -14.67
CA ALA A 46 -5.73 -2.37 -15.07
C ALA A 46 -7.17 -1.92 -14.81
N ASP A 47 -8.10 -2.39 -15.67
CA ASP A 47 -9.53 -2.19 -15.52
C ASP A 47 -10.12 -3.20 -14.52
N ALA A 48 -9.92 -2.92 -13.23
CA ALA A 48 -10.44 -3.73 -12.12
C ALA A 48 -10.75 -2.82 -10.91
N PRO A 49 -11.76 -1.94 -11.03
CA PRO A 49 -12.00 -0.83 -10.09
C PRO A 49 -12.30 -1.28 -8.65
N ASP A 50 -12.79 -2.51 -8.46
CA ASP A 50 -13.15 -3.04 -7.14
C ASP A 50 -11.94 -3.23 -6.21
N PHE A 51 -10.73 -3.43 -6.78
CA PHE A 51 -9.51 -3.67 -5.99
C PHE A 51 -8.24 -3.00 -6.54
N ARG A 52 -8.31 -2.30 -7.67
CA ARG A 52 -7.22 -1.47 -8.22
C ARG A 52 -7.50 -0.01 -7.97
N ILE A 53 -7.08 0.50 -6.81
CA ILE A 53 -7.37 1.88 -6.41
C ILE A 53 -6.40 2.84 -7.08
N THR A 54 -6.88 3.62 -8.06
CA THR A 54 -6.10 4.68 -8.71
C THR A 54 -5.80 5.84 -7.77
N ILE A 55 -4.52 6.22 -7.74
CA ILE A 55 -3.93 7.31 -6.98
C ILE A 55 -3.21 8.25 -7.95
N GLU A 56 -3.65 9.50 -7.97
CA GLU A 56 -2.99 10.59 -8.68
C GLU A 56 -1.67 10.99 -7.99
N PRO A 57 -0.61 11.33 -8.74
CA PRO A 57 0.64 11.78 -8.15
C PRO A 57 0.46 13.15 -7.49
N LYS A 58 0.91 13.26 -6.23
CA LYS A 58 0.84 14.49 -5.45
C LYS A 58 2.11 14.67 -4.60
N PRO A 59 2.52 15.90 -4.28
CA PRO A 59 3.66 16.13 -3.38
C PRO A 59 3.53 15.38 -2.05
N GLU A 60 2.32 15.24 -1.51
CA GLU A 60 2.08 14.63 -0.21
C GLU A 60 2.21 13.10 -0.22
N ASN A 61 1.92 12.45 -1.37
CA ASN A 61 2.02 11.00 -1.50
C ASN A 61 3.36 10.53 -2.10
N GLY A 62 4.15 11.45 -2.65
CA GLY A 62 5.49 11.18 -3.18
C GLY A 62 5.52 10.38 -4.48
N LEU A 63 4.36 10.13 -5.10
CA LEU A 63 4.28 9.44 -6.38
C LEU A 63 4.66 10.39 -7.53
N ARG A 64 5.27 9.82 -8.57
CA ARG A 64 5.70 10.54 -9.77
C ARG A 64 4.80 10.30 -10.98
N LEU A 65 4.09 9.18 -10.97
CA LEU A 65 3.17 8.75 -12.03
C LEU A 65 1.85 8.38 -11.37
N GLU A 66 0.76 8.51 -12.13
CA GLU A 66 -0.49 7.84 -11.78
C GLU A 66 -0.21 6.37 -11.53
N SER A 67 -0.73 5.85 -10.42
CA SER A 67 -0.45 4.49 -9.97
C SER A 67 -1.68 3.89 -9.32
N GLN A 68 -1.83 2.58 -9.41
CA GLN A 68 -2.84 1.82 -8.69
C GLN A 68 -2.24 1.10 -7.50
N VAL A 69 -2.91 1.20 -6.34
CA VAL A 69 -2.67 0.29 -5.21
C VAL A 69 -3.27 -1.07 -5.56
N MET A 70 -2.46 -2.12 -5.43
CA MET A 70 -2.87 -3.51 -5.70
C MET A 70 -3.46 -4.13 -4.43
N ALA A 71 -4.74 -3.88 -4.13
CA ALA A 71 -5.38 -4.37 -2.91
C ALA A 71 -5.53 -5.91 -2.91
N ASP A 72 -5.49 -6.54 -4.08
CA ASP A 72 -5.48 -8.00 -4.29
C ASP A 72 -4.16 -8.68 -3.89
N LYS A 73 -3.11 -7.90 -3.64
CA LYS A 73 -1.75 -8.41 -3.38
C LYS A 73 -1.12 -7.81 -2.11
N PRO A 74 -1.77 -7.89 -0.94
CA PRO A 74 -1.15 -7.49 0.30
C PRO A 74 -0.01 -8.46 0.64
N VAL A 75 1.12 -7.91 1.09
CA VAL A 75 2.29 -8.68 1.51
C VAL A 75 2.74 -8.25 2.90
N THR A 76 3.14 -9.21 3.72
CA THR A 76 3.76 -8.95 5.01
C THR A 76 5.27 -8.94 4.83
N VAL A 77 5.91 -7.84 5.23
CA VAL A 77 7.37 -7.68 5.14
C VAL A 77 7.95 -7.31 6.51
N ARG A 78 9.23 -7.65 6.72
CA ARG A 78 9.96 -7.19 7.90
C ARG A 78 10.11 -5.67 7.85
N ARG A 79 9.91 -4.97 8.98
CA ARG A 79 10.08 -3.52 9.06
C ARG A 79 11.49 -3.07 8.66
N GLU A 80 12.50 -3.87 8.98
CA GLU A 80 13.91 -3.62 8.59
C GLU A 80 14.13 -3.61 7.06
N ARG A 81 13.22 -4.21 6.28
CA ARG A 81 13.27 -4.20 4.80
C ARG A 81 12.48 -3.04 4.18
N ILE A 82 11.76 -2.27 5.00
CA ILE A 82 11.12 -1.06 4.51
C ILE A 82 12.20 0.02 4.36
N GLY A 83 12.27 0.60 3.17
CA GLY A 83 13.15 1.74 2.89
C GLY A 83 12.53 3.06 3.33
N GLN A 84 12.86 4.11 2.58
CA GLN A 84 12.39 5.47 2.85
C GLN A 84 10.86 5.58 2.80
N LYS A 85 10.29 6.33 3.74
CA LYS A 85 8.95 6.93 3.61
C LYS A 85 9.02 8.09 2.62
N ILE A 86 8.23 8.02 1.56
CA ILE A 86 8.19 9.04 0.49
C ILE A 86 6.95 9.93 0.56
N GLY A 87 5.93 9.53 1.31
CA GLY A 87 4.71 10.32 1.45
C GLY A 87 3.65 9.61 2.27
N ARG A 88 2.39 10.00 2.06
CA ARG A 88 1.20 9.43 2.69
C ARG A 88 -0.01 9.55 1.77
N LEU A 89 -0.87 8.53 1.78
CA LEU A 89 -2.18 8.63 1.12
C LEU A 89 -3.15 9.50 1.93
N GLY A 90 -4.00 10.23 1.22
CA GLY A 90 -5.07 11.03 1.83
C GLY A 90 -6.18 10.16 2.43
N ASN A 91 -7.02 10.75 3.27
CA ASN A 91 -8.09 10.02 3.96
C ASN A 91 -9.10 9.38 2.99
N GLN A 92 -9.44 10.07 1.89
CA GLN A 92 -10.35 9.53 0.87
C GLN A 92 -9.75 8.31 0.17
N ASP A 93 -8.46 8.37 -0.19
CA ASP A 93 -7.74 7.25 -0.81
C ASP A 93 -7.66 6.06 0.14
N MET A 94 -7.38 6.32 1.42
CA MET A 94 -7.33 5.29 2.46
C MET A 94 -8.70 4.66 2.76
N ALA A 95 -9.79 5.41 2.61
CA ALA A 95 -11.15 4.88 2.74
C ALA A 95 -11.48 3.94 1.57
N ARG A 96 -11.21 4.37 0.32
CA ARG A 96 -11.38 3.54 -0.89
C ARG A 96 -10.55 2.25 -0.80
N LEU A 97 -9.30 2.35 -0.35
CA LEU A 97 -8.44 1.20 -0.12
C LEU A 97 -8.97 0.27 0.98
N GLY A 98 -9.56 0.81 2.04
CA GLY A 98 -10.19 0.02 3.09
C GLY A 98 -11.34 -0.83 2.57
N ILE A 99 -12.20 -0.26 1.73
CA ILE A 99 -13.32 -0.98 1.08
C ILE A 99 -12.79 -2.08 0.17
N ALA A 100 -11.81 -1.77 -0.69
CA ALA A 100 -11.20 -2.74 -1.58
C ALA A 100 -10.56 -3.91 -0.83
N LEU A 101 -9.85 -3.65 0.28
CA LEU A 101 -9.29 -4.71 1.12
C LEU A 101 -10.37 -5.57 1.77
N ALA A 102 -11.45 -4.96 2.24
CA ALA A 102 -12.58 -5.70 2.81
C ALA A 102 -13.24 -6.60 1.75
N PHE A 103 -13.43 -6.12 0.52
CA PHE A 103 -13.91 -6.90 -0.61
C PHE A 103 -12.98 -8.07 -0.96
N VAL A 104 -11.68 -7.80 -1.16
CA VAL A 104 -10.68 -8.83 -1.50
C VAL A 104 -10.63 -9.96 -0.46
N PHE A 105 -10.85 -9.63 0.81
CA PHE A 105 -10.81 -10.62 1.90
C PHE A 105 -12.18 -11.20 2.28
N GLY A 106 -13.28 -10.83 1.61
CA GLY A 106 -14.63 -11.31 1.95
C GLY A 106 -15.12 -10.85 3.32
N LEU A 107 -14.70 -9.65 3.77
CA LEU A 107 -15.09 -9.06 5.06
C LEU A 107 -16.29 -8.11 4.93
N ALA A 108 -16.80 -7.92 3.72
CA ALA A 108 -17.89 -7.01 3.39
C ALA A 108 -19.09 -7.74 2.74
N ASP A 109 -19.13 -9.07 2.84
CA ASP A 109 -20.21 -9.93 2.31
C ASP A 109 -21.44 -9.96 3.23
#